data_AF-R4IPH7-F1
#
_entry.id   AF-R4IPH7-F1
#
_cell.length_a   1.000
_cell.length_b   1.000
_cell.length_c   1.000
_cell.angle_alpha   90.00
_cell.angle_beta   90.00
_cell.angle_gamma   90.00
#
_symmetry.space_group_name_H-M   'P 1'
#
loop_
_entity.id
_entity.type
_entity.pdbx_description
1 polymer ?
#
loop_
_entity_poly.entity_id
_entity_poly.type
_entity_poly.pdbx_seq_one_letter_code
_entity_poly.pdbx_strand_id
1 'polypeptide(L)'
;DVEEKDENGLPKHLEWLEGISIAGLVVGENCETPSHWRAKQLLSQWMESHNVPGISGIDTRALTKKIRENGTILGRIVYEYPENIKSLTFSDPNQRNLVAECSVKKPMVFNASGSPRICAIDCGLKLNQIKCFISRGARVDLVPWNWPLDESTFDGLFISNGPGDPVVCKETVVQIQKILKSGQKPVFGICLGHQLLSSAIGCKTYKMKYGNRGHNLPCIHHGTGRCFMTSQNHGFAVDTDTLPMDWEPLFTNANDNTN
;
A
#
# COMPACT_ATOMS: atom_id res chain seq x y z
N ASP A 1 -3.50 -22.66 8.15
CA ASP A 1 -4.91 -22.32 7.82
C ASP A 1 -4.96 -20.83 7.49
N VAL A 2 -5.88 -20.32 6.66
CA VAL A 2 -6.05 -18.86 6.51
C VAL A 2 -6.55 -18.22 7.81
N GLU A 3 -7.22 -19.00 8.65
CA GLU A 3 -7.65 -18.63 10.01
C GLU A 3 -6.53 -18.74 11.05
N GLU A 4 -5.35 -19.27 10.67
CA GLU A 4 -4.25 -19.44 11.61
C GLU A 4 -3.68 -18.08 12.00
N LYS A 5 -3.69 -17.82 13.31
CA LYS A 5 -3.15 -16.59 13.89
C LYS A 5 -1.76 -16.84 14.49
N ASP A 6 -0.93 -15.82 14.49
CA ASP A 6 0.33 -15.80 15.23
C ASP A 6 0.10 -15.54 16.73
N GLU A 7 1.17 -15.50 17.51
CA GLU A 7 1.15 -15.26 18.95
C GLU A 7 0.56 -13.88 19.33
N ASN A 8 0.43 -12.97 18.37
CA ASN A 8 -0.14 -11.64 18.55
C ASN A 8 -1.59 -11.55 18.03
N GLY A 9 -2.20 -12.68 17.64
CA GLY A 9 -3.56 -12.73 17.13
C GLY A 9 -3.72 -12.22 15.69
N LEU A 10 -2.62 -11.99 14.97
CA LEU A 10 -2.64 -11.55 13.57
C LEU A 10 -2.66 -12.74 12.60
N PRO A 11 -3.34 -12.65 11.45
CA PRO A 11 -3.24 -13.65 10.39
C PRO A 11 -1.79 -14.02 10.09
N LYS A 12 -1.44 -15.30 10.22
CA LYS A 12 -0.05 -15.75 10.12
C LYS A 12 0.47 -15.72 8.69
N HIS A 13 -0.41 -15.94 7.72
CA HIS A 13 -0.04 -16.21 6.32
C HIS A 13 -0.54 -15.17 5.32
N LEU A 14 -1.25 -14.14 5.79
CA LEU A 14 -1.86 -13.10 4.98
C LEU A 14 -1.40 -11.71 5.45
N GLU A 15 -1.43 -10.75 4.53
CA GLU A 15 -1.01 -9.36 4.76
C GLU A 15 -2.17 -8.42 5.09
N TRP A 16 -3.38 -8.94 5.22
CA TRP A 16 -4.62 -8.22 5.51
C TRP A 16 -5.41 -8.97 6.58
N LEU A 17 -6.23 -8.24 7.34
CA LEU A 17 -7.08 -8.83 8.37
C LEU A 17 -8.13 -9.75 7.78
N GLU A 18 -8.76 -9.33 6.67
CA GLU A 18 -9.88 -10.03 6.07
C GLU A 18 -9.83 -9.90 4.53
N GLY A 19 -10.28 -10.95 3.85
CA GLY A 19 -10.61 -10.91 2.43
C GLY A 19 -9.44 -10.99 1.44
N ILE A 20 -9.68 -10.46 0.24
CA ILE A 20 -8.71 -10.29 -0.85
C ILE A 20 -8.85 -8.85 -1.33
N SER A 21 -7.73 -8.13 -1.51
CA SER A 21 -7.78 -6.69 -1.82
C SER A 21 -7.86 -6.36 -3.32
N ILE A 22 -7.59 -7.32 -4.21
CA ILE A 22 -7.64 -7.09 -5.66
C ILE A 22 -9.08 -7.20 -6.18
N ALA A 23 -9.45 -6.35 -7.15
CA ALA A 23 -10.75 -6.43 -7.82
C ALA A 23 -10.86 -7.60 -8.81
N GLY A 24 -9.73 -8.15 -9.23
CA GLY A 24 -9.66 -9.33 -10.09
C GLY A 24 -8.22 -9.71 -10.44
N LEU A 25 -8.03 -10.95 -10.88
CA LEU A 25 -6.72 -11.51 -11.21
C LEU A 25 -6.64 -11.91 -12.69
N VAL A 26 -5.55 -11.54 -13.37
CA VAL A 26 -5.27 -11.92 -14.75
C VAL A 26 -3.95 -12.68 -14.78
N VAL A 27 -3.96 -13.93 -15.24
CA VAL A 27 -2.77 -14.79 -15.32
C VAL A 27 -2.59 -15.41 -16.70
N GLY A 28 -1.36 -15.80 -17.02
CA GLY A 28 -1.07 -16.59 -18.21
C GLY A 28 -1.53 -18.04 -18.05
N GLU A 29 -1.24 -18.63 -16.89
CA GLU A 29 -1.56 -20.02 -16.58
C GLU A 29 -2.04 -20.11 -15.13
N ASN A 30 -3.03 -20.97 -14.88
CA ASN A 30 -3.53 -21.28 -13.54
C ASN A 30 -3.12 -22.71 -13.17
N CYS A 31 -2.51 -22.89 -12.00
CA CYS A 31 -2.13 -24.21 -11.50
C CYS A 31 -3.32 -24.87 -10.79
N GLU A 32 -3.87 -25.93 -11.38
CA GLU A 32 -5.03 -26.64 -10.84
C GLU A 32 -4.66 -27.71 -9.80
N THR A 33 -3.40 -28.14 -9.77
CA THR A 33 -2.90 -29.17 -8.84
C THR A 33 -1.69 -28.67 -8.05
N PRO A 34 -1.83 -27.63 -7.20
CA PRO A 34 -0.72 -27.09 -6.43
C PRO A 34 -0.21 -28.13 -5.42
N SER A 35 1.10 -28.33 -5.38
CA SER A 35 1.75 -29.24 -4.43
C SER A 35 2.66 -28.46 -3.49
N HIS A 36 2.12 -28.14 -2.31
CA HIS A 36 2.85 -27.46 -1.26
C HIS A 36 2.33 -27.93 0.10
N TRP A 37 3.21 -28.21 1.07
CA TRP A 37 2.82 -28.79 2.38
C TRP A 37 1.85 -27.90 3.19
N ARG A 38 1.79 -26.60 2.89
CA ARG A 38 0.83 -25.64 3.47
C ARG A 38 -0.42 -25.39 2.63
N ALA A 39 -0.52 -25.97 1.44
CA ALA A 39 -1.71 -25.79 0.60
C ALA A 39 -2.93 -26.37 1.32
N LYS A 40 -4.03 -25.60 1.33
CA LYS A 40 -5.31 -26.00 1.95
C LYS A 40 -6.47 -25.97 0.97
N GLN A 41 -6.40 -25.13 -0.05
CA GLN A 41 -7.40 -25.00 -1.10
C GLN A 41 -6.73 -24.45 -2.37
N LEU A 42 -7.45 -24.54 -3.50
CA LEU A 42 -7.01 -23.95 -4.76
C LEU A 42 -7.14 -22.43 -4.72
N LEU A 43 -6.32 -21.74 -5.52
CA LEU A 43 -6.42 -20.28 -5.69
C LEU A 43 -7.81 -19.89 -6.22
N SER A 44 -8.34 -20.64 -7.19
CA SER A 44 -9.67 -20.41 -7.77
C SER A 44 -10.78 -20.51 -6.71
N GLN A 45 -10.75 -21.57 -5.89
CA GLN A 45 -11.71 -21.77 -4.79
C GLN A 45 -11.64 -20.64 -3.77
N TRP A 46 -10.43 -20.20 -3.42
CA TRP A 46 -10.25 -19.09 -2.49
C TRP A 46 -10.76 -17.76 -3.06
N MET A 47 -10.54 -17.49 -4.35
CA MET A 47 -11.06 -16.30 -5.01
C MET A 47 -12.59 -16.33 -5.14
N GLU A 48 -13.16 -17.48 -5.48
CA GLU A 48 -14.61 -17.70 -5.57
C GLU A 48 -15.28 -17.45 -4.22
N SER A 49 -14.72 -17.95 -3.11
CA SER A 49 -15.26 -17.71 -1.76
C SER A 49 -15.26 -16.24 -1.36
N HIS A 50 -14.46 -15.40 -2.02
CA HIS A 50 -14.35 -13.97 -1.79
C HIS A 50 -15.04 -13.14 -2.89
N ASN A 51 -15.75 -13.77 -3.82
CA ASN A 51 -16.38 -13.13 -4.97
C ASN A 51 -15.39 -12.31 -5.82
N VAL A 52 -14.15 -12.78 -5.95
CA VAL A 52 -13.12 -12.12 -6.76
C VAL A 52 -12.99 -12.81 -8.11
N PRO A 53 -13.24 -12.12 -9.24
CA PRO A 53 -13.11 -12.71 -10.56
C PRO A 53 -11.65 -12.96 -10.95
N GLY A 54 -11.40 -14.04 -11.67
CA GLY A 54 -10.10 -14.37 -12.25
C GLY A 54 -10.23 -14.80 -13.70
N ILE A 55 -9.19 -14.56 -14.51
CA ILE A 55 -9.09 -15.05 -15.89
C ILE A 55 -7.68 -15.56 -16.17
N SER A 56 -7.58 -16.73 -16.79
CA SER A 56 -6.34 -17.39 -17.19
C SER A 56 -6.25 -17.52 -18.73
N GLY A 57 -5.11 -17.97 -19.25
CA GLY A 57 -4.90 -18.11 -20.70
C GLY A 57 -4.63 -16.79 -21.42
N ILE A 58 -4.35 -15.72 -20.68
CA ILE A 58 -4.08 -14.39 -21.24
C ILE A 58 -2.57 -14.23 -21.47
N ASP A 59 -2.17 -13.69 -22.63
CA ASP A 59 -0.79 -13.22 -22.83
C ASP A 59 -0.52 -12.00 -21.93
N THR A 60 -0.10 -12.28 -20.69
CA THR A 60 0.21 -11.26 -19.70
C THR A 60 1.42 -10.42 -20.12
N ARG A 61 2.33 -10.94 -20.95
CA ARG A 61 3.45 -10.17 -21.50
C ARG A 61 2.95 -9.11 -22.48
N ALA A 62 2.04 -9.46 -23.39
CA ALA A 62 1.40 -8.50 -24.29
C ALA A 62 0.60 -7.45 -23.50
N LEU A 63 -0.12 -7.87 -22.46
CA LEU A 63 -0.84 -6.95 -21.57
C LEU A 63 0.11 -5.98 -20.84
N THR A 64 1.21 -6.48 -20.27
CA THR A 64 2.22 -5.64 -19.61
C THR A 64 2.83 -4.64 -20.58
N LYS A 65 3.16 -5.05 -21.82
CA LYS A 65 3.66 -4.11 -22.85
C LYS A 65 2.64 -3.01 -23.13
N LYS A 66 1.37 -3.37 -23.31
CA LYS A 66 0.29 -2.42 -23.58
C LYS A 66 0.13 -1.39 -22.45
N ILE A 67 0.14 -1.82 -21.19
CA ILE A 67 0.10 -0.94 -20.01
C ILE A 67 1.35 -0.05 -19.96
N ARG A 68 2.54 -0.59 -20.19
CA ARG A 68 3.78 0.20 -20.18
C ARG A 68 3.80 1.29 -21.25
N GLU A 69 3.32 0.98 -22.45
CA GLU A 69 3.31 1.88 -23.60
C GLU A 69 2.26 3.00 -23.44
N ASN A 70 1.06 2.66 -22.96
CA ASN A 70 -0.07 3.59 -22.87
C ASN A 70 -0.29 4.19 -21.47
N GLY A 71 0.45 3.72 -20.47
CA GLY A 71 0.29 4.12 -19.07
C GLY A 71 -0.85 3.40 -18.35
N THR A 72 -1.46 4.05 -17.36
CA THR A 72 -2.55 3.46 -16.58
C THR A 72 -3.79 3.26 -17.46
N ILE A 73 -4.17 2.01 -17.70
CA ILE A 73 -5.33 1.64 -18.51
C ILE A 73 -6.45 1.14 -17.58
N LEU A 74 -7.69 1.60 -17.81
CA LEU A 74 -8.87 1.02 -17.16
C LEU A 74 -9.25 -0.29 -17.86
N GLY A 75 -9.51 -1.33 -17.06
CA GLY A 75 -9.86 -2.66 -17.55
C GLY A 75 -11.08 -3.23 -16.85
N ARG A 76 -11.70 -4.24 -17.47
CA ARG A 76 -12.85 -4.96 -16.93
C ARG A 76 -12.77 -6.43 -17.34
N ILE A 77 -13.05 -7.32 -16.40
CA ILE A 77 -13.31 -8.74 -16.68
C ILE A 77 -14.81 -8.89 -16.88
N VAL A 78 -15.22 -9.51 -17.98
CA VAL A 78 -16.61 -9.80 -18.33
C VAL A 78 -16.73 -11.29 -18.60
N TYR A 79 -17.84 -11.90 -18.17
CA TYR A 79 -18.08 -13.33 -18.38
C TYR A 79 -18.41 -13.64 -19.84
N GLU A 80 -19.27 -12.81 -20.44
CA GLU A 80 -19.62 -12.86 -21.85
C GLU A 80 -19.17 -11.59 -22.56
N TYR A 81 -18.83 -11.73 -23.85
CA TYR A 81 -18.48 -10.59 -24.67
C TYR A 81 -19.72 -9.71 -24.88
N PRO A 82 -19.70 -8.43 -24.48
CA PRO A 82 -20.88 -7.58 -24.58
C PRO A 82 -21.22 -7.30 -26.05
N GLU A 83 -22.51 -7.39 -26.40
CA GLU A 83 -22.99 -7.02 -27.74
C GLU A 83 -22.67 -5.55 -28.08
N ASN A 84 -22.72 -4.67 -27.07
CA ASN A 84 -22.39 -3.26 -27.21
C ASN A 84 -21.28 -2.86 -26.23
N ILE A 85 -20.02 -2.93 -26.67
CA ILE A 85 -18.87 -2.51 -25.85
C ILE A 85 -18.99 -1.05 -25.40
N LYS A 86 -19.59 -0.17 -26.23
CA LYS A 86 -19.72 1.26 -25.91
C LYS A 86 -20.68 1.54 -24.76
N SER A 87 -21.56 0.61 -24.41
CA SER A 87 -22.42 0.75 -23.24
C SER A 87 -21.71 0.40 -21.94
N LEU A 88 -20.51 -0.20 -21.99
CA LEU A 88 -19.71 -0.43 -20.79
C LEU A 88 -19.10 0.89 -20.32
N THR A 89 -19.46 1.28 -19.11
CA THR A 89 -18.81 2.38 -18.40
C THR A 89 -17.58 1.85 -17.65
N PHE A 90 -16.47 2.56 -17.78
CA PHE A 90 -15.29 2.38 -16.94
C PHE A 90 -15.36 3.37 -15.79
N SER A 91 -15.15 2.88 -14.57
CA SER A 91 -15.01 3.73 -13.39
C SER A 91 -13.53 3.77 -13.01
N ASP A 92 -12.95 4.97 -12.89
CA ASP A 92 -11.59 5.10 -12.39
C ASP A 92 -11.61 5.02 -10.85
N PRO A 93 -11.05 3.94 -10.25
CA PRO A 93 -11.04 3.81 -8.80
C PRO A 93 -10.24 4.92 -8.10
N ASN A 94 -9.33 5.61 -8.79
CA ASN A 94 -8.52 6.70 -8.21
C ASN A 94 -9.34 7.96 -7.92
N GLN A 95 -10.58 8.08 -8.42
CA GLN A 95 -11.48 9.19 -8.08
C GLN A 95 -12.13 9.02 -6.70
N ARG A 96 -12.07 7.83 -6.12
CA ARG A 96 -12.63 7.51 -4.80
C ARG A 96 -11.54 7.59 -3.73
N ASN A 97 -11.95 7.80 -2.49
CA ASN A 97 -11.05 7.68 -1.34
C ASN A 97 -10.86 6.21 -0.96
N LEU A 98 -9.99 5.52 -1.69
CA LEU A 98 -9.70 4.10 -1.46
C LEU A 98 -9.13 3.82 -0.06
N VAL A 99 -8.44 4.81 0.53
CA VAL A 99 -7.93 4.72 1.89
C VAL A 99 -9.07 4.60 2.91
N ALA A 100 -10.14 5.37 2.75
CA ALA A 100 -11.31 5.28 3.63
C ALA A 100 -12.03 3.93 3.53
N GLU A 101 -11.97 3.29 2.36
CA GLU A 101 -12.56 1.97 2.11
C GLU A 101 -11.80 0.89 2.87
N CYS A 102 -10.46 0.88 2.81
CA CYS A 102 -9.63 -0.17 3.40
C CYS A 102 -9.20 0.06 4.86
N SER A 103 -9.19 1.30 5.35
CA SER A 103 -8.81 1.62 6.73
C SER A 103 -9.69 0.90 7.76
N VAL A 104 -9.10 0.50 8.90
CA VAL A 104 -9.82 0.07 10.10
C VAL A 104 -10.85 1.12 10.51
N LYS A 105 -11.98 0.64 11.05
CA LYS A 105 -13.10 1.51 11.48
C LYS A 105 -13.02 1.90 12.96
N LYS A 106 -12.22 1.17 13.75
CA LYS A 106 -12.01 1.41 15.18
C LYS A 106 -10.52 1.20 15.50
N PRO A 107 -9.97 1.92 16.50
CA PRO A 107 -8.61 1.68 16.94
C PRO A 107 -8.37 0.25 17.41
N MET A 108 -7.16 -0.25 17.16
CA MET A 108 -6.69 -1.55 17.62
C MET A 108 -5.33 -1.39 18.31
N VAL A 109 -5.06 -2.18 19.35
CA VAL A 109 -3.80 -2.13 20.09
C VAL A 109 -3.10 -3.48 19.96
N PHE A 110 -1.84 -3.45 19.55
CA PHE A 110 -0.96 -4.61 19.45
C PHE A 110 0.23 -4.46 20.40
N ASN A 111 0.61 -5.56 21.05
CA ASN A 111 1.67 -5.58 22.05
C ASN A 111 1.48 -4.48 23.13
N ALA A 112 0.36 -4.52 23.86
CA ALA A 112 -0.10 -3.43 24.73
C ALA A 112 0.87 -3.03 25.85
N SER A 113 1.75 -3.95 26.30
CA SER A 113 2.81 -3.71 27.28
C SER A 113 4.15 -3.31 26.65
N GLY A 114 4.22 -3.21 25.32
CA GLY A 114 5.42 -2.87 24.58
C GLY A 114 5.84 -1.41 24.71
N SER A 115 7.07 -1.13 24.31
CA SER A 115 7.67 0.20 24.23
C SER A 115 8.72 0.24 23.13
N PRO A 116 8.86 1.34 22.37
CA PRO A 116 8.09 2.59 22.45
C PRO A 116 6.62 2.43 21.99
N ARG A 117 5.77 3.41 22.30
CA ARG A 117 4.37 3.47 21.82
C ARG A 117 4.30 4.17 20.47
N ILE A 118 3.89 3.44 19.44
CA ILE A 118 3.77 3.92 18.07
C ILE A 118 2.30 4.10 17.73
N CYS A 119 1.91 5.31 17.35
CA CYS A 119 0.61 5.55 16.71
C CYS A 119 0.74 5.26 15.22
N ALA A 120 0.00 4.27 14.71
CA ALA A 120 0.02 3.88 13.31
C ALA A 120 -1.28 4.29 12.62
N ILE A 121 -1.20 5.20 11.65
CA ILE A 121 -2.36 5.56 10.81
C ILE A 121 -2.55 4.48 9.75
N ASP A 122 -3.71 3.85 9.74
CA ASP A 122 -4.07 2.84 8.76
C ASP A 122 -4.55 3.49 7.46
N CYS A 123 -3.67 3.55 6.47
CA CYS A 123 -4.01 3.98 5.13
C CYS A 123 -4.34 2.81 4.17
N GLY A 124 -4.51 1.58 4.66
CA GLY A 124 -4.50 0.35 3.86
C GLY A 124 -3.28 -0.52 4.15
N LEU A 125 -2.94 -0.59 5.43
CA LEU A 125 -1.74 -1.20 5.97
C LEU A 125 -1.63 -2.70 5.63
N LYS A 126 -0.44 -3.10 5.19
CA LYS A 126 0.00 -4.50 5.24
C LYS A 126 0.40 -4.91 6.66
N LEU A 127 -0.14 -6.02 7.15
CA LEU A 127 0.08 -6.52 8.52
C LEU A 127 1.54 -6.72 8.89
N ASN A 128 2.42 -7.04 7.95
CA ASN A 128 3.83 -7.21 8.27
C ASN A 128 4.50 -5.93 8.81
N GLN A 129 3.97 -4.74 8.54
CA GLN A 129 4.46 -3.49 9.16
C GLN A 129 4.25 -3.52 10.67
N ILE A 130 3.07 -3.96 11.14
CA ILE A 130 2.78 -4.13 12.57
C ILE A 130 3.66 -5.22 13.17
N LYS A 131 3.78 -6.37 12.49
CA LYS A 131 4.65 -7.48 12.92
C LYS A 131 6.12 -7.03 13.07
N CYS A 132 6.61 -6.18 12.18
CA CYS A 132 7.96 -5.61 12.28
C CYS A 132 8.15 -4.72 13.52
N PHE A 133 7.15 -3.93 13.90
CA PHE A 133 7.23 -3.10 15.10
C PHE A 133 7.13 -3.92 16.39
N ILE A 134 6.15 -4.83 16.50
CA ILE A 134 5.95 -5.63 17.70
C ILE A 134 7.13 -6.59 17.95
N SER A 135 7.74 -7.15 16.90
CA SER A 135 8.96 -7.97 17.02
C SER A 135 10.18 -7.21 17.54
N ARG A 136 10.15 -5.87 17.48
CA ARG A 136 11.15 -4.97 18.06
C ARG A 136 10.75 -4.45 19.45
N GLY A 137 9.69 -5.00 20.04
CA GLY A 137 9.21 -4.67 21.38
C GLY A 137 8.22 -3.49 21.43
N ALA A 138 7.95 -2.81 20.31
CA ALA A 138 7.08 -1.64 20.30
C ALA A 138 5.61 -2.01 20.55
N ARG A 139 4.90 -1.14 21.27
CA ARG A 139 3.43 -1.13 21.29
C ARG A 139 2.95 -0.40 20.05
N VAL A 140 1.94 -0.93 19.36
CA VAL A 140 1.36 -0.27 18.19
C VAL A 140 -0.13 -0.03 18.39
N ASP A 141 -0.51 1.23 18.37
CA ASP A 141 -1.90 1.68 18.38
C ASP A 141 -2.28 2.02 16.93
N LEU A 142 -2.96 1.09 16.25
CA LEU A 142 -3.45 1.26 14.89
C LEU A 142 -4.75 2.07 14.91
N VAL A 143 -4.80 3.18 14.19
CA VAL A 143 -5.94 4.11 14.17
C VAL A 143 -6.46 4.32 12.74
N PRO A 144 -7.76 4.68 12.57
CA PRO A 144 -8.31 5.00 11.25
C PRO A 144 -7.56 6.12 10.52
N TRP A 145 -7.61 6.11 9.18
CA TRP A 145 -6.92 7.08 8.32
C TRP A 145 -7.19 8.57 8.66
N ASN A 146 -8.38 8.90 9.17
CA ASN A 146 -8.81 10.25 9.52
C ASN A 146 -8.79 10.52 11.04
N TRP A 147 -8.05 9.72 11.80
CA TRP A 147 -8.00 9.84 13.25
C TRP A 147 -7.41 11.17 13.71
N PRO A 148 -8.04 11.88 14.67
CA PRO A 148 -7.45 13.07 15.28
C PRO A 148 -6.24 12.69 16.14
N LEU A 149 -5.04 13.11 15.73
CA LEU A 149 -3.80 12.76 16.42
C LEU A 149 -3.62 13.60 17.69
N ASP A 150 -3.18 12.94 18.76
CA ASP A 150 -2.75 13.57 20.01
C ASP A 150 -1.30 13.16 20.31
N GLU A 151 -0.38 14.10 20.09
CA GLU A 151 1.06 13.91 20.25
C GLU A 151 1.48 13.47 21.66
N SER A 152 0.69 13.82 22.68
CA SER A 152 0.98 13.44 24.07
C SER A 152 0.82 11.94 24.33
N THR A 153 0.15 11.22 23.42
CA THR A 153 -0.23 9.82 23.63
C THR A 153 0.75 8.82 23.03
N PHE A 154 1.74 9.23 22.23
CA PHE A 154 2.67 8.32 21.58
C PHE A 154 4.11 8.84 21.55
N ASP A 155 5.05 7.94 21.33
CA ASP A 155 6.48 8.22 21.24
C ASP A 155 6.94 8.38 19.77
N GLY A 156 6.21 7.81 18.82
CA GLY A 156 6.44 7.99 17.38
C GLY A 156 5.18 7.82 16.55
N LEU A 157 5.17 8.45 15.37
CA LEU A 157 4.08 8.36 14.40
C LEU A 157 4.50 7.51 13.21
N PHE A 158 3.67 6.54 12.86
CA PHE A 158 3.82 5.73 11.67
C PHE A 158 2.65 5.95 10.71
N ILE A 159 2.93 6.10 9.42
CA ILE A 159 1.92 6.26 8.37
C ILE A 159 2.11 5.10 7.39
N SER A 160 1.11 4.23 7.28
CA SER A 160 1.25 2.99 6.53
C SER A 160 1.26 3.19 5.01
N ASN A 161 1.56 2.11 4.29
CA ASN A 161 1.19 2.02 2.88
C ASN A 161 -0.34 2.13 2.69
N GLY A 162 -0.75 2.34 1.44
CA GLY A 162 -2.16 2.36 1.07
C GLY A 162 -2.39 2.46 -0.44
N PRO A 163 -3.66 2.32 -0.88
CA PRO A 163 -4.07 2.50 -2.26
C PRO A 163 -4.45 3.98 -2.55
N GLY A 164 -4.60 4.29 -3.83
CA GLY A 164 -5.22 5.53 -4.28
C GLY A 164 -4.27 6.72 -4.39
N ASP A 165 -4.87 7.89 -4.61
CA ASP A 165 -4.18 9.15 -4.83
C ASP A 165 -3.98 9.89 -3.49
N PRO A 166 -2.75 10.24 -3.09
CA PRO A 166 -2.50 10.96 -1.83
C PRO A 166 -3.27 12.29 -1.71
N VAL A 167 -3.63 12.95 -2.82
CA VAL A 167 -4.34 14.25 -2.79
C VAL A 167 -5.76 14.16 -2.24
N VAL A 168 -6.36 12.96 -2.19
CA VAL A 168 -7.70 12.75 -1.60
C VAL A 168 -7.65 12.66 -0.07
N CYS A 169 -6.48 12.40 0.53
CA CYS A 169 -6.29 12.18 1.97
C CYS A 169 -5.99 13.47 2.74
N LYS A 170 -6.69 14.57 2.43
CA LYS A 170 -6.42 15.91 2.98
C LYS A 170 -6.50 15.95 4.52
N GLU A 171 -7.48 15.25 5.09
CA GLU A 171 -7.66 15.18 6.56
C GLU A 171 -6.42 14.57 7.24
N THR A 172 -5.89 13.48 6.71
CA THR A 172 -4.68 12.83 7.22
C THR A 172 -3.47 13.76 7.11
N VAL A 173 -3.29 14.43 5.96
CA VAL A 173 -2.20 15.39 5.75
C VAL A 173 -2.24 16.51 6.78
N VAL A 174 -3.42 17.06 7.09
CA VAL A 174 -3.59 18.10 8.11
C VAL A 174 -3.17 17.60 9.51
N GLN A 175 -3.46 16.34 9.85
CA GLN A 175 -3.02 15.78 11.14
C GLN A 175 -1.50 15.59 11.17
N ILE A 176 -0.90 15.08 10.09
CA ILE A 176 0.56 14.93 9.99
C ILE A 176 1.25 16.31 10.13
N GLN A 177 0.73 17.34 9.48
CA GLN A 177 1.23 18.71 9.59
C GLN A 177 1.28 19.23 11.03
N LYS A 178 0.28 18.89 11.86
CA LYS A 178 0.28 19.28 13.28
C LYS A 178 1.43 18.64 14.04
N ILE A 179 1.70 17.35 13.80
CA ILE A 179 2.78 16.61 14.44
C ILE A 179 4.15 17.09 13.95
N LEU A 180 4.31 17.41 12.67
CA LEU A 180 5.57 17.95 12.17
C LEU A 180 5.90 19.33 12.72
N LYS A 181 4.89 20.17 12.97
CA LYS A 181 5.09 21.52 13.54
C LYS A 181 5.66 21.51 14.96
N SER A 182 5.41 20.48 15.76
CA SER A 182 6.02 20.37 17.09
C SER A 182 7.51 20.02 17.01
N GLY A 183 7.89 19.20 16.01
CA GLY A 183 9.25 18.70 15.80
C GLY A 183 9.74 17.72 16.87
N GLN A 184 8.88 17.20 17.75
CA GLN A 184 9.31 16.43 18.93
C GLN A 184 9.28 14.91 18.73
N LYS A 185 8.48 14.40 17.78
CA LYS A 185 8.28 12.97 17.58
C LYS A 185 8.89 12.50 16.26
N PRO A 186 9.57 11.34 16.23
CA PRO A 186 9.93 10.70 14.98
C PRO A 186 8.67 10.33 14.18
N VAL A 187 8.70 10.62 12.88
CA VAL A 187 7.63 10.29 11.93
C VAL A 187 8.20 9.41 10.83
N PHE A 188 7.55 8.29 10.56
CA PHE A 188 7.97 7.35 9.52
C PHE A 188 6.79 6.98 8.60
N GLY A 189 6.94 7.24 7.31
CA GLY A 189 5.94 6.93 6.29
C GLY A 189 6.44 5.89 5.29
N ILE A 190 5.60 4.92 4.93
CA ILE A 190 5.89 3.90 3.92
C ILE A 190 4.95 4.03 2.72
N CYS A 191 5.49 4.07 1.50
CA CYS A 191 4.71 4.10 0.25
C CYS A 191 3.75 5.30 0.23
N LEU A 192 2.42 5.08 0.36
CA LEU A 192 1.47 6.18 0.52
C LEU A 192 1.80 7.05 1.74
N GLY A 193 2.24 6.46 2.85
CA GLY A 193 2.67 7.23 4.01
C GLY A 193 3.85 8.16 3.72
N HIS A 194 4.77 7.77 2.85
CA HIS A 194 5.84 8.66 2.37
C HIS A 194 5.27 9.82 1.54
N GLN A 195 4.29 9.56 0.68
CA GLN A 195 3.62 10.58 -0.14
C GLN A 195 2.81 11.56 0.73
N LEU A 196 2.10 11.07 1.74
CA LEU A 196 1.32 11.90 2.67
C LEU A 196 2.23 12.74 3.57
N LEU A 197 3.34 12.18 4.04
CA LEU A 197 4.38 12.89 4.77
C LEU A 197 4.98 14.01 3.91
N SER A 198 5.34 13.70 2.66
CA SER A 198 5.87 14.67 1.70
C SER A 198 4.86 15.77 1.36
N SER A 199 3.58 15.42 1.23
CA SER A 199 2.50 16.39 1.02
C SER A 199 2.30 17.29 2.25
N ALA A 200 2.48 16.75 3.46
CA ALA A 200 2.37 17.54 4.69
C ALA A 200 3.42 18.65 4.76
N ILE A 201 4.62 18.41 4.23
CA ILE A 201 5.70 19.41 4.17
C ILE A 201 5.61 20.34 2.94
N GLY A 202 4.59 20.18 2.11
CA GLY A 202 4.33 21.05 0.95
C GLY A 202 4.80 20.53 -0.41
N CYS A 203 5.30 19.30 -0.48
CA CYS A 203 5.66 18.70 -1.77
C CYS A 203 4.42 18.41 -2.61
N LYS A 204 4.58 18.43 -3.94
CA LYS A 204 3.59 17.93 -4.88
C LYS A 204 3.77 16.43 -5.11
N THR A 205 2.67 15.77 -5.40
CA THR A 205 2.64 14.38 -5.85
C THR A 205 2.07 14.32 -7.27
N TYR A 206 2.49 13.34 -8.05
CA TYR A 206 2.01 13.15 -9.42
C TYR A 206 1.77 11.69 -9.73
N LYS A 207 0.84 11.43 -10.65
CA LYS A 207 0.54 10.08 -11.15
C LYS A 207 1.63 9.67 -12.14
N MET A 208 2.30 8.57 -11.84
CA MET A 208 3.30 7.97 -12.73
C MET A 208 2.62 7.34 -13.95
N LYS A 209 3.37 7.20 -15.06
CA LYS A 209 2.85 6.58 -16.28
C LYS A 209 2.24 5.20 -16.03
N TYR A 210 3.02 4.28 -15.46
CA TYR A 210 2.61 2.91 -15.12
C TYR A 210 3.04 2.46 -13.72
N GLY A 211 3.60 3.36 -12.91
CA GLY A 211 4.03 3.11 -11.52
C GLY A 211 5.24 2.19 -11.38
N ASN A 212 5.68 1.98 -10.14
CA ASN A 212 6.66 0.96 -9.80
C ASN A 212 5.97 -0.17 -9.04
N ARG A 213 5.96 -1.37 -9.66
CA ARG A 213 5.27 -2.56 -9.17
C ARG A 213 6.13 -3.80 -9.38
N GLY A 214 6.71 -4.34 -8.32
CA GLY A 214 7.58 -5.51 -8.39
C GLY A 214 8.41 -5.72 -7.13
N HIS A 215 9.20 -6.79 -7.12
CA HIS A 215 10.08 -7.16 -6.00
C HIS A 215 11.57 -6.95 -6.31
N ASN A 216 11.87 -6.31 -7.44
CA ASN A 216 13.20 -6.18 -8.01
C ASN A 216 13.52 -4.72 -8.38
N LEU A 217 13.04 -3.76 -7.59
CA LEU A 217 13.23 -2.34 -7.88
C LEU A 217 14.48 -1.83 -7.13
N PRO A 218 15.52 -1.36 -7.83
CA PRO A 218 16.75 -0.86 -7.21
C PRO A 218 16.55 0.57 -6.68
N CYS A 219 16.86 0.80 -5.40
CA CYS A 219 16.90 2.12 -4.80
C CYS A 219 18.31 2.44 -4.30
N ILE A 220 18.83 3.61 -4.68
CA ILE A 220 20.10 4.14 -4.20
C ILE A 220 19.86 4.99 -2.96
N HIS A 221 20.57 4.70 -1.88
CA HIS A 221 20.55 5.50 -0.66
C HIS A 221 21.49 6.71 -0.79
N HIS A 222 20.95 7.91 -0.64
CA HIS A 222 21.74 9.15 -0.65
C HIS A 222 22.65 9.24 0.57
N GLY A 223 23.87 9.74 0.39
CA GLY A 223 24.91 9.78 1.45
C GLY A 223 25.79 8.53 1.55
N THR A 224 25.27 7.32 1.31
CA THR A 224 26.10 6.08 1.31
C THR A 224 26.39 5.53 -0.07
N GLY A 225 25.57 5.84 -1.07
CA GLY A 225 25.69 5.30 -2.44
C GLY A 225 25.31 3.82 -2.58
N ARG A 226 24.84 3.18 -1.49
CA ARG A 226 24.44 1.76 -1.52
C ARG A 226 23.15 1.57 -2.32
N CYS A 227 23.12 0.53 -3.14
CA CYS A 227 21.93 0.07 -3.85
C CYS A 227 21.23 -1.05 -3.07
N PHE A 228 19.91 -0.94 -2.91
CA PHE A 228 19.05 -1.93 -2.28
C PHE A 228 18.00 -2.42 -3.26
N MET A 229 17.76 -3.73 -3.30
CA MET A 229 16.62 -4.29 -4.04
C MET A 229 15.37 -4.19 -3.16
N THR A 230 14.32 -3.59 -3.69
CA THR A 230 13.11 -3.25 -2.93
C THR A 230 11.86 -3.84 -3.58
N SER A 231 10.85 -4.08 -2.73
CA SER A 231 9.49 -4.36 -3.15
C SER A 231 8.69 -3.07 -3.21
N GLN A 232 8.16 -2.73 -4.38
CA GLN A 232 7.38 -1.51 -4.59
C GLN A 232 6.02 -1.85 -5.19
N ASN A 233 5.01 -1.08 -4.81
CA ASN A 233 3.68 -1.14 -5.39
C ASN A 233 2.97 0.22 -5.25
N HIS A 234 3.36 1.19 -6.08
CA HIS A 234 2.74 2.51 -6.11
C HIS A 234 2.57 3.01 -7.54
N GLY A 235 1.54 3.84 -7.74
CA GLY A 235 1.25 4.52 -9.01
C GLY A 235 1.49 6.02 -8.97
N PHE A 236 1.87 6.56 -7.81
CA PHE A 236 2.15 7.98 -7.58
C PHE A 236 3.57 8.13 -7.04
N ALA A 237 4.18 9.28 -7.28
CA ALA A 237 5.51 9.64 -6.80
C ALA A 237 5.52 11.08 -6.27
N VAL A 238 6.54 11.41 -5.50
CA VAL A 238 6.78 12.77 -4.98
C VAL A 238 7.66 13.53 -5.97
N ASP A 239 7.31 14.80 -6.18
CA ASP A 239 8.11 15.73 -6.98
C ASP A 239 9.19 16.37 -6.10
N THR A 240 10.44 15.91 -6.26
CA THR A 240 11.58 16.39 -5.47
C THR A 240 11.94 17.85 -5.76
N ASP A 241 11.53 18.41 -6.90
CA ASP A 241 11.76 19.83 -7.21
C ASP A 241 10.90 20.75 -6.33
N THR A 242 9.91 20.19 -5.64
CA THR A 242 9.04 20.91 -4.70
C THR A 242 9.42 20.70 -3.24
N LEU A 243 10.55 20.05 -2.98
CA LEU A 243 11.03 19.77 -1.63
C LEU A 243 11.50 21.07 -0.94
N PRO A 244 11.06 21.37 0.29
CA PRO A 244 11.56 22.53 1.04
C PRO A 244 13.04 22.38 1.40
N MET A 245 13.74 23.50 1.64
CA MET A 245 15.20 23.52 1.89
C MET A 245 15.66 22.69 3.09
N ASP A 246 14.81 22.52 4.11
CA ASP A 246 15.15 21.76 5.32
C ASP A 246 14.95 20.24 5.16
N TRP A 247 14.64 19.79 3.95
CA TRP A 247 14.37 18.38 3.63
C TRP A 247 15.26 17.90 2.49
N GLU A 248 15.61 16.62 2.53
CA GLU A 248 16.41 15.97 1.50
C GLU A 248 15.82 14.62 1.07
N PRO A 249 16.02 14.20 -0.20
CA PRO A 249 15.65 12.87 -0.63
C PRO A 249 16.58 11.83 0.01
N LEU A 250 16.02 10.79 0.64
CA LEU A 250 16.81 9.71 1.24
C LEU A 250 17.14 8.59 0.23
N PHE A 251 16.21 8.29 -0.66
CA PHE A 251 16.38 7.27 -1.71
C PHE A 251 15.94 7.78 -3.08
N THR A 252 16.53 7.22 -4.13
CA THR A 252 16.10 7.41 -5.53
C THR A 252 16.10 6.07 -6.25
N ASN A 253 15.07 5.82 -7.05
CA ASN A 253 14.98 4.66 -7.91
C ASN A 253 16.04 4.73 -9.03
N ALA A 254 16.88 3.70 -9.15
CA ALA A 254 17.99 3.70 -10.11
C ALA A 254 17.55 3.49 -11.57
N ASN A 255 16.32 3.04 -11.81
CA ASN A 255 15.81 2.78 -13.16
C ASN A 255 15.20 4.03 -13.81
N ASP A 256 14.51 4.87 -13.04
CA ASP A 256 13.70 5.98 -13.55
C ASP A 256 13.90 7.31 -12.79
N ASN A 257 14.81 7.35 -11.81
CA ASN A 257 15.15 8.53 -11.00
C ASN A 257 14.01 9.10 -10.16
N THR A 258 12.90 8.39 -9.99
CA THR A 258 11.82 8.86 -9.12
C THR A 258 12.19 8.67 -7.64
N ASN A 259 11.62 9.51 -6.78
CA ASN A 259 11.72 9.40 -5.33
C ASN A 259 10.82 8.28 -4.78
#